data_AF-A0A3M1GIN4-F1
#
_entry.id   AF-A0A3M1GIN4-F1
#
_cell.length_a   1.000
_cell.length_b   1.000
_cell.length_c   1.000
_cell.angle_alpha   90.00
_cell.angle_beta   90.00
_cell.angle_gamma   90.00
#
_symmetry.space_group_name_H-M   'P 1'
#
loop_
_entity.id
_entity.type
_entity.pdbx_description
1 polymer ?
#
loop_
_entity_poly.entity_id
_entity_poly.type
_entity_poly.pdbx_seq_one_letter_code
_entity_poly.pdbx_strand_id
1 'polypeptide(L)'
;LIGLPTLVVRGETSDILSAATLQAMQQRYPAMQTVTVPGIGHAPFLDEPPAREAIDAFLADIPARLGPLKRVKARIDAFRHAGRVIKALKTRA
;
A
#
# COMPACT_ATOMS: atom_id res chain seq x y z
N LEU A 1 -5.55 -3.45 -2.48
CA LEU A 1 -4.99 -2.09 -2.66
C LEU A 1 -5.95 -1.15 -3.40
N ILE A 2 -6.91 -1.64 -4.19
CA ILE A 2 -7.84 -0.76 -4.93
C ILE A 2 -8.59 0.18 -3.96
N GLY A 3 -8.38 1.49 -4.15
CA GLY A 3 -8.99 2.55 -3.35
C GLY A 3 -8.30 2.84 -2.01
N LEU A 4 -7.07 2.36 -1.80
CA LEU A 4 -6.20 2.76 -0.69
C LEU A 4 -4.91 3.38 -1.25
N PRO A 5 -4.46 4.55 -0.75
CA PRO A 5 -3.15 5.08 -1.08
C PRO A 5 -2.07 4.05 -0.74
N THR A 6 -1.12 3.87 -1.64
CA THR A 6 -0.05 2.87 -1.50
C THR A 6 1.25 3.49 -1.99
N LEU A 7 2.30 3.37 -1.19
CA LEU A 7 3.69 3.66 -1.55
C LEU A 7 4.49 2.36 -1.49
N VAL A 8 5.30 2.10 -2.50
CA VAL A 8 6.31 1.03 -2.48
C VAL A 8 7.70 1.65 -2.46
N VAL A 9 8.47 1.33 -1.42
CA VAL A 9 9.90 1.66 -1.32
C VAL A 9 10.68 0.41 -1.71
N ARG A 10 11.44 0.49 -2.81
CA ARG A 10 12.25 -0.62 -3.32
C ARG A 10 13.72 -0.25 -3.24
N GLY A 11 14.60 -1.13 -2.79
CA GLY A 11 16.03 -0.96 -3.01
C GLY A 11 16.43 -1.35 -4.44
N GLU A 12 17.34 -0.60 -5.05
CA GLU A 12 17.80 -0.77 -6.43
C GLU A 12 18.25 -2.21 -6.74
N THR A 13 19.02 -2.81 -5.83
CA THR A 13 19.61 -4.14 -5.97
C THR A 13 18.80 -5.24 -5.27
N SER A 14 17.53 -4.96 -4.96
CA SER A 14 16.61 -5.93 -4.34
C SER A 14 16.52 -7.25 -5.11
N ASP A 15 16.75 -8.35 -4.40
CA ASP A 15 16.60 -9.74 -4.84
C ASP A 15 15.18 -10.31 -4.62
N ILE A 16 14.35 -9.62 -3.83
CA ILE A 16 12.98 -10.05 -3.52
C ILE A 16 11.96 -9.42 -4.50
N LEU A 17 12.09 -8.11 -4.78
CA LEU A 17 11.18 -7.38 -5.64
C LEU A 17 11.92 -6.84 -6.85
N SER A 18 11.73 -7.47 -8.01
CA SER A 18 12.36 -7.02 -9.25
C SER A 18 11.75 -5.70 -9.76
N ALA A 19 12.52 -4.93 -10.53
CA ALA A 19 12.02 -3.71 -11.18
C ALA A 19 10.85 -4.01 -12.15
N ALA A 20 10.91 -5.13 -12.88
CA ALA A 20 9.86 -5.56 -13.79
C ALA A 20 8.55 -5.89 -13.03
N THR A 21 8.66 -6.58 -11.89
CA THR A 21 7.51 -6.86 -11.02
C THR A 21 6.90 -5.57 -10.47
N LEU A 22 7.73 -4.62 -10.03
CA LEU A 22 7.27 -3.30 -9.56
C LEU A 22 6.50 -2.55 -10.66
N GLN A 23 7.01 -2.58 -11.89
CA GLN A 23 6.34 -1.97 -13.05
C GLN A 23 4.98 -2.63 -13.33
N ALA A 24 4.90 -3.96 -13.32
CA ALA A 24 3.65 -4.69 -13.50
C ALA A 24 2.63 -4.38 -12.39
N MET A 25 3.09 -4.24 -11.14
CA MET A 25 2.25 -3.80 -10.02
C MET A 25 1.70 -2.40 -10.25
N GLN A 26 2.52 -1.46 -10.74
CA GLN A 26 2.10 -0.08 -11.03
C GLN A 26 1.12 0.01 -12.19
N GLN A 27 1.29 -0.81 -13.24
CA GLN A 27 0.31 -0.93 -14.31
C GLN A 27 -1.05 -1.41 -13.80
N ARG A 28 -1.07 -2.38 -12.88
CA ARG A 28 -2.31 -2.89 -12.28
C ARG A 28 -2.92 -1.92 -11.26
N TYR A 29 -2.11 -1.08 -10.63
CA TYR A 29 -2.52 -0.09 -9.64
C TYR A 29 -1.95 1.30 -9.95
N PRO A 30 -2.50 2.04 -10.94
CA PRO A 30 -1.92 3.30 -11.41
C PRO A 30 -1.78 4.40 -10.35
N ALA A 31 -2.58 4.35 -9.27
CA ALA A 31 -2.51 5.30 -8.16
C ALA A 31 -1.39 4.99 -7.15
N MET A 32 -0.68 3.86 -7.32
CA MET A 32 0.45 3.46 -6.49
C MET A 32 1.65 4.34 -6.78
N GLN A 33 2.22 4.94 -5.73
CA GLN A 33 3.49 5.63 -5.79
C GLN A 33 4.62 4.65 -5.56
N THR A 34 5.77 4.91 -6.17
CA THR A 34 6.95 4.06 -6.07
C THR A 34 8.19 4.92 -5.92
N VAL A 35 9.16 4.45 -5.15
CA VAL A 35 10.50 5.03 -5.07
C VAL A 35 11.53 3.90 -5.09
N THR A 36 12.63 4.11 -5.82
CA THR A 36 13.77 3.20 -5.83
C THR A 36 14.96 3.86 -5.13
N VAL A 37 15.53 3.18 -4.13
CA VAL A 37 16.67 3.67 -3.34
C VAL A 37 17.98 3.11 -3.91
N PRO A 38 18.90 3.96 -4.41
CA PRO A 38 20.15 3.51 -5.05
C PRO A 38 21.05 2.72 -4.10
N GLY A 39 21.73 1.69 -4.60
CA GLY A 39 22.72 0.91 -3.85
C GLY A 39 22.19 0.04 -2.70
N ILE A 40 20.88 0.02 -2.47
CA ILE A 40 20.23 -0.73 -1.38
C ILE A 40 19.63 -2.04 -1.90
N GLY A 41 19.80 -3.12 -1.12
CA GLY A 41 19.24 -4.45 -1.37
C GLY A 41 17.73 -4.54 -1.11
N HIS A 42 17.23 -5.67 -0.61
CA HIS A 42 15.77 -5.84 -0.43
C HIS A 42 15.17 -5.05 0.73
N ALA A 43 15.96 -4.67 1.74
CA ALA A 43 15.50 -3.97 2.93
C ALA A 43 16.13 -2.57 3.03
N PRO A 44 15.50 -1.55 2.43
CA PRO A 44 15.79 -0.16 2.78
C PRO A 44 15.60 0.10 4.27
N PHE A 45 16.50 0.91 4.83
CA PHE A 45 16.49 1.31 6.24
C PHE A 45 15.42 2.37 6.54
N LEU A 46 14.86 2.98 5.49
CA LEU A 46 13.81 4.01 5.52
C LEU A 46 14.28 5.37 6.07
N ASP A 47 15.57 5.50 6.34
CA ASP A 47 16.25 6.75 6.67
C ASP A 47 17.06 7.30 5.50
N GLU A 48 17.21 6.53 4.41
CA GLU A 48 17.85 7.01 3.19
C GLU A 48 17.06 8.20 2.65
N PRO A 49 17.73 9.27 2.17
CA PRO A 49 17.03 10.49 1.74
C PRO A 49 15.88 10.23 0.74
N PRO A 50 16.05 9.40 -0.31
CA PRO A 50 14.94 9.12 -1.23
C PRO A 50 13.76 8.40 -0.56
N ALA A 51 14.04 7.49 0.38
CA ALA A 51 12.99 6.77 1.11
C ALA A 51 12.23 7.73 2.04
N ARG A 52 12.97 8.53 2.82
CA ARG A 52 12.41 9.48 3.77
C ARG A 52 11.56 10.55 3.09
N GLU A 53 12.07 11.17 2.02
CA GLU A 53 11.35 12.16 1.23
C GLU A 53 10.04 11.59 0.66
N ALA A 54 10.09 10.37 0.12
CA ALA A 54 8.90 9.71 -0.42
C ALA A 54 7.87 9.37 0.66
N ILE A 55 8.31 8.93 1.84
CA ILE A 55 7.43 8.63 2.98
C ILE A 55 6.78 9.92 3.50
N ASP A 56 7.56 10.98 3.71
CA ASP A 56 7.05 12.26 4.21
C ASP A 56 6.03 12.85 3.24
N ALA A 57 6.34 12.86 1.94
CA ALA A 57 5.40 13.31 0.90
C ALA A 57 4.13 12.45 0.85
N PHE A 58 4.27 11.13 0.94
CA PHE A 58 3.12 10.22 0.95
C PHE A 58 2.21 10.46 2.15
N LEU A 59 2.78 10.58 3.35
CA LEU A 59 2.03 10.81 4.59
C LEU A 59 1.32 12.17 4.61
N ALA A 60 1.96 13.21 4.07
CA ALA A 60 1.34 14.53 3.92
C ALA A 60 0.12 14.51 2.98
N ASP A 61 0.12 13.63 1.97
CA ASP A 61 -0.96 13.50 0.97
C ASP A 61 -2.13 12.60 1.46
N ILE A 62 -1.91 11.75 2.47
CA ILE A 62 -2.95 10.83 2.99
C ILE A 62 -4.28 11.51 3.35
N PRO A 63 -4.31 12.65 4.08
CA PRO A 63 -5.56 13.30 4.46
C PRO A 63 -6.42 13.70 3.24
N ALA A 64 -5.77 14.15 2.17
CA ALA A 64 -6.45 14.52 0.92
C ALA A 64 -7.01 13.28 0.20
N ARG A 65 -6.26 12.16 0.19
CA ARG A 65 -6.66 10.94 -0.53
C ARG A 65 -7.69 10.06 0.16
N LEU A 66 -7.68 10.00 1.49
CA LEU A 66 -8.60 9.15 2.26
C LEU A 66 -9.84 9.88 2.76
N GLY A 67 -9.82 11.22 2.81
CA GLY A 67 -10.81 11.99 3.54
C GLY A 67 -10.78 11.66 5.06
N PRO A 68 -11.82 12.03 5.83
CA PRO A 68 -11.79 11.84 7.28
C PRO A 68 -11.60 10.37 7.66
N LEU A 69 -10.70 10.08 8.62
CA LEU A 69 -10.41 8.72 9.13
C LEU A 69 -11.67 7.94 9.59
N LYS A 70 -12.76 8.65 9.91
CA LYS A 70 -14.09 8.06 10.18
C LYS A 70 -14.60 7.17 9.03
N ARG A 71 -14.28 7.49 7.76
CA ARG A 71 -14.63 6.67 6.59
C ARG A 71 -13.81 5.38 6.51
N VAL A 72 -12.56 5.39 6.98
CA VAL A 72 -11.71 4.19 7.03
C VAL A 72 -12.26 3.19 8.04
N LYS A 73 -12.61 3.65 9.25
CA LYS A 73 -13.28 2.80 10.26
C LYS A 73 -14.60 2.23 9.74
N ALA A 74 -15.41 3.05 9.07
CA ALA A 74 -16.67 2.59 8.45
C ALA A 74 -16.44 1.48 7.39
N ARG A 75 -15.39 1.58 6.57
CA ARG A 75 -15.04 0.52 5.59
C ARG A 75 -14.53 -0.76 6.25
N ILE A 76 -13.74 -0.65 7.32
CA ILE A 76 -13.29 -1.81 8.12
C ILE A 76 -14.49 -2.50 8.77
N ASP A 77 -15.41 -1.73 9.36
CA ASP A 77 -16.61 -2.25 10.00
C ASP A 77 -17.55 -2.91 8.97
N ALA A 78 -17.68 -2.35 7.76
CA ALA A 78 -18.44 -2.94 6.66
C ALA A 78 -17.84 -4.27 6.16
N PHE A 79 -16.51 -4.35 6.01
CA PHE A 79 -15.81 -5.60 5.68
C PHE A 79 -16.02 -6.67 6.76
N ARG A 80 -15.95 -6.30 8.04
CA ARG A 80 -16.19 -7.21 9.17
C ARG A 80 -17.64 -7.71 9.20
N HIS A 81 -18.61 -6.89 8.79
CA HIS A 81 -20.01 -7.30 8.66
C HIS A 81 -20.22 -8.28 7.51
N ALA A 82 -19.66 -8.00 6.32
CA ALA A 82 -19.76 -8.89 5.17
C ALA A 82 -19.14 -10.27 5.45
N GLY A 83 -17.99 -10.32 6.13
CA GLY A 83 -17.39 -11.59 6.57
C GLY A 83 -18.26 -12.40 7.55
N ARG A 84 -19.03 -11.72 8.42
CA ARG A 84 -20.00 -12.37 9.31
C ARG A 84 -21.18 -12.99 8.57
N VAL A 85 -21.69 -12.31 7.54
CA VAL A 85 -22.79 -12.84 6.71
C VAL A 85 -22.35 -14.07 5.92
N ILE A 86 -21.14 -14.04 5.34
CA ILE A 86 -20.58 -15.20 4.62
C ILE A 86 -20.37 -16.40 5.56
N LYS A 87 -19.92 -16.16 6.80
CA LYS A 87 -19.77 -17.23 7.81
C LYS A 87 -21.12 -17.83 8.23
N ALA A 88 -22.15 -16.99 8.42
CA ALA A 88 -23.49 -17.43 8.82
C ALA A 88 -24.20 -18.27 7.74
N LEU A 89 -23.94 -18.00 6.45
CA LEU A 89 -24.50 -18.76 5.33
C LEU A 89 -23.85 -20.15 5.18
N LYS A 90 -22.57 -20.31 5.53
CA LYS A 90 -21.88 -21.61 5.48
C LYS A 90 -22.23 -22.56 6.62
N THR A 91 -22.74 -22.06 7.74
CA THR A 91 -23.17 -22.87 8.90
C THR A 91 -24.63 -23.35 8.83
N ARG A 92 -25.35 -23.05 7.74
CA ARG A 92 -26.75 -23.47 7.51
C ARG A 92 -26.90 -24.44 6.32
N ALA A 93 -25.79 -24.98 5.83
CA ALA A 93 -25.76 -26.01 4.78
C ALA A 93 -25.37 -27.36 5.41
#